data_AF-A0A378IJ95-F1
#
_entry.id   AF-A0A378IJ95-F1
#
_cell.length_a   1.000
_cell.length_b   1.000
_cell.length_c   1.000
_cell.angle_alpha   90.00
_cell.angle_beta   90.00
_cell.angle_gamma   90.00
#
_symmetry.space_group_name_H-M   'P 1'
#
loop_
_entity.id
_entity.type
_entity.pdbx_description
1 polymer ?
#
loop_
_entity_poly.entity_id
_entity_poly.type
_entity_poly.pdbx_seq_one_letter_code
_entity_poly.pdbx_strand_id
1 'polypeptide(L)'
;MYIIAKLIQDFFPLIALILLIIGIKKSAIYYMISALWLSLIAMLIHLQFSGNQIFGTYFNYYNAAIYSSNLLILLITLIYVISHLSNGSTLKYVYSFVNAFLVVIALLSIINLWLNAFFIENKMEGTPIIQVALINKPDYCKSKYVFYKVNLDSSIMYLCPNYYGLIPSVGHLAVSPDFIAAQLPLSIKKQMLIKHKKE
;
A
#
# COMPACT_ATOMS: atom_id res chain seq x y z
N MET A 1 -6.30 11.69 -20.66
CA MET A 1 -5.31 11.90 -19.57
C MET A 1 -5.12 10.65 -18.70
N TYR A 2 -6.20 9.93 -18.33
CA TYR A 2 -6.13 8.74 -17.45
C TYR A 2 -5.35 7.53 -18.03
N ILE A 3 -5.46 7.29 -19.34
CA ILE A 3 -4.83 6.13 -20.00
C ILE A 3 -3.31 6.27 -20.06
N ILE A 4 -2.81 7.44 -20.44
CA ILE A 4 -1.36 7.70 -20.56
C ILE A 4 -0.68 7.57 -19.20
N ALA A 5 -1.29 8.13 -18.16
CA ALA A 5 -0.73 8.08 -16.83
C ALA A 5 -0.74 6.67 -16.23
N LYS A 6 -1.78 5.86 -16.49
CA LYS A 6 -1.81 4.44 -16.14
C LYS A 6 -0.72 3.65 -16.86
N LEU A 7 -0.52 3.95 -18.16
CA LEU A 7 0.53 3.33 -18.95
C LEU A 7 1.93 3.69 -18.40
N ILE A 8 2.16 4.95 -18.06
CA ILE A 8 3.41 5.39 -17.42
C ILE A 8 3.64 4.67 -16.09
N GLN A 9 2.60 4.53 -15.27
CA GLN A 9 2.67 3.86 -13.97
C GLN A 9 3.14 2.40 -14.09
N ASP A 10 2.77 1.71 -15.15
CA ASP A 10 3.14 0.31 -15.39
C ASP A 10 4.51 0.19 -16.09
N PHE A 11 4.78 1.06 -17.07
CA PHE A 11 6.00 0.97 -17.89
C PHE A 11 7.25 1.55 -17.21
N PHE A 12 7.13 2.62 -16.42
CA PHE A 12 8.31 3.25 -15.80
C PHE A 12 9.04 2.32 -14.82
N PRO A 13 8.34 1.59 -13.92
CA PRO A 13 8.98 0.58 -13.09
C PRO A 13 9.68 -0.50 -13.92
N LEU A 14 9.09 -0.91 -15.05
CA LEU A 14 9.68 -1.92 -15.94
C LEU A 14 10.95 -1.43 -16.63
N ILE A 15 10.95 -0.19 -17.14
CA ILE A 15 12.15 0.44 -17.72
C ILE A 15 13.22 0.62 -16.62
N ALA A 16 12.82 1.09 -15.43
CA ALA A 16 13.73 1.25 -14.30
C ALA A 16 14.36 -0.10 -13.89
N LEU A 17 13.60 -1.21 -13.93
CA LEU A 17 14.11 -2.55 -13.68
C LEU A 17 15.16 -2.97 -14.72
N ILE A 18 14.91 -2.71 -16.01
CA ILE A 18 15.88 -3.01 -17.08
C ILE A 18 17.17 -2.21 -16.86
N LEU A 19 17.06 -0.92 -16.57
CA LEU A 19 18.22 -0.06 -16.29
C LEU A 19 18.96 -0.49 -15.03
N LEU A 20 18.27 -0.90 -13.97
CA LEU A 20 18.85 -1.47 -12.77
C LEU A 20 19.69 -2.72 -13.11
N ILE A 21 19.13 -3.66 -13.88
CA ILE A 21 19.82 -4.89 -14.28
C ILE A 21 21.08 -4.57 -15.10
N ILE A 22 20.98 -3.65 -16.06
CA ILE A 22 22.12 -3.20 -16.87
C ILE A 22 23.17 -2.51 -15.99
N GLY A 23 22.73 -1.63 -15.09
CA GLY A 23 23.59 -0.89 -14.16
C GLY A 23 24.39 -1.81 -13.24
N ILE A 24 23.76 -2.84 -12.68
CA ILE A 24 24.42 -3.87 -11.88
C ILE A 24 25.43 -4.65 -12.73
N LYS A 25 24.99 -5.19 -13.88
CA LYS A 25 25.86 -6.03 -14.73
C LYS A 25 27.08 -5.28 -15.27
N LYS A 26 26.91 -4.02 -15.64
CA LYS A 26 28.00 -3.19 -16.20
C LYS A 26 28.73 -2.35 -15.15
N SER A 27 28.32 -2.43 -13.88
CA SER A 27 28.82 -1.56 -12.79
C SER A 27 28.82 -0.07 -13.16
N ALA A 28 27.79 0.36 -13.88
CA ALA A 28 27.73 1.68 -14.51
C ALA A 28 26.73 2.58 -13.76
N ILE A 29 27.28 3.55 -13.01
CA ILE A 29 26.51 4.42 -12.12
C ILE A 29 25.43 5.24 -12.83
N TYR A 30 25.67 5.67 -14.07
CA TYR A 30 24.71 6.48 -14.83
C TYR A 30 23.39 5.75 -15.08
N TYR A 31 23.43 4.44 -15.34
CA TYR A 31 22.21 3.63 -15.48
C TYR A 31 21.46 3.49 -14.15
N MET A 32 22.19 3.43 -13.03
CA MET A 32 21.60 3.38 -11.68
C MET A 32 20.91 4.71 -11.32
N ILE A 33 21.53 5.84 -11.65
CA ILE A 33 20.94 7.18 -11.46
C ILE A 33 19.68 7.35 -12.32
N SER A 34 19.72 6.91 -13.59
CA SER A 34 18.53 6.96 -14.45
C SER A 34 17.40 6.07 -13.95
N ALA A 35 17.72 4.86 -13.47
CA ALA A 35 16.74 3.96 -12.85
C ALA A 35 16.12 4.58 -11.58
N LEU A 36 16.93 5.22 -10.75
CA LEU A 36 16.48 5.93 -9.55
C LEU A 36 15.46 7.03 -9.90
N TRP A 37 15.78 7.89 -10.86
CA TRP A 37 14.88 8.97 -11.28
C TRP A 37 13.56 8.45 -11.86
N LEU A 38 13.61 7.44 -12.74
CA LEU A 38 12.39 6.85 -13.30
C LEU A 38 11.52 6.22 -12.21
N SER A 39 12.13 5.50 -11.27
CA SER A 39 11.42 4.87 -10.16
C SER A 39 10.78 5.91 -9.22
N LEU A 40 11.46 7.03 -8.97
CA LEU A 40 10.94 8.14 -8.16
C LEU A 40 9.75 8.83 -8.84
N ILE A 41 9.83 9.07 -10.15
CA ILE A 41 8.70 9.62 -10.92
C ILE A 41 7.50 8.66 -10.88
N ALA A 42 7.73 7.36 -11.09
CA ALA A 42 6.67 6.36 -11.01
C ALA A 42 6.00 6.33 -9.62
N MET A 43 6.80 6.43 -8.54
CA MET A 43 6.30 6.47 -7.17
C MET A 43 5.40 7.69 -6.91
N LEU A 44 5.80 8.87 -7.39
CA LEU A 44 5.00 10.10 -7.25
C LEU A 44 3.68 10.01 -8.02
N ILE A 45 3.69 9.41 -9.21
CA ILE A 45 2.48 9.19 -10.00
C ILE A 45 1.53 8.28 -9.22
N HIS A 46 2.00 7.13 -8.73
CA HIS A 46 1.19 6.25 -7.90
C HIS A 46 0.60 6.96 -6.67
N LEU A 47 1.39 7.81 -6.00
CA LEU A 47 0.93 8.58 -4.85
C LEU A 47 -0.21 9.54 -5.24
N GLN A 48 -0.07 10.24 -6.37
CA GLN A 48 -1.11 11.13 -6.87
C GLN A 48 -2.40 10.38 -7.25
N PHE A 49 -2.29 9.22 -7.91
CA PHE A 49 -3.46 8.40 -8.24
C PHE A 49 -4.14 7.79 -7.01
N SER A 50 -3.38 7.53 -5.95
CA SER A 50 -3.93 7.08 -4.67
C SER A 50 -4.66 8.18 -3.89
N GLY A 51 -4.66 9.44 -4.38
CA GLY A 51 -5.18 10.59 -3.62
C GLY A 51 -4.31 10.94 -2.41
N ASN A 52 -3.01 10.64 -2.48
CA ASN A 52 -2.06 10.74 -1.36
C ASN A 52 -2.43 9.87 -0.14
N GLN A 53 -3.11 8.74 -0.37
CA GLN A 53 -3.54 7.84 0.70
C GLN A 53 -3.04 6.43 0.45
N ILE A 54 -2.36 5.85 1.46
CA ILE A 54 -1.92 4.44 1.41
C ILE A 54 -3.11 3.50 1.63
N PHE A 55 -4.09 3.94 2.42
CA PHE A 55 -5.33 3.22 2.69
C PHE A 55 -6.45 3.75 1.80
N GLY A 56 -7.00 2.89 0.96
CA GLY A 56 -7.99 3.30 -0.04
C GLY A 56 -8.02 2.35 -1.23
N THR A 57 -9.12 2.35 -1.96
CA THR A 57 -9.46 1.38 -3.03
C THR A 57 -8.45 1.28 -4.16
N TYR A 58 -7.55 2.26 -4.30
CA TYR A 58 -6.54 2.28 -5.35
C TYR A 58 -5.54 1.12 -5.24
N PHE A 59 -5.04 0.82 -4.03
CA PHE A 59 -4.05 -0.25 -3.84
C PHE A 59 -4.72 -1.61 -3.70
N ASN A 60 -5.30 -2.10 -4.79
CA ASN A 60 -5.66 -3.51 -4.94
C ASN A 60 -4.40 -4.38 -5.15
N TYR A 61 -4.54 -5.71 -5.27
CA TYR A 61 -3.39 -6.60 -5.45
C TYR A 61 -2.49 -6.20 -6.64
N TYR A 62 -3.10 -5.78 -7.75
CA TYR A 62 -2.36 -5.37 -8.94
C TYR A 62 -1.50 -4.13 -8.68
N ASN A 63 -2.12 -3.03 -8.22
CA ASN A 63 -1.40 -1.78 -7.96
C ASN A 63 -0.41 -1.92 -6.79
N ALA A 64 -0.74 -2.71 -5.77
CA ALA A 64 0.17 -3.00 -4.66
C ALA A 64 1.40 -3.79 -5.11
N ALA A 65 1.26 -4.74 -6.05
CA ALA A 65 2.38 -5.48 -6.61
C ALA A 65 3.31 -4.58 -7.43
N ILE A 66 2.75 -3.74 -8.32
CA ILE A 66 3.54 -2.80 -9.12
C ILE A 66 4.27 -1.80 -8.23
N TYR A 67 3.56 -1.21 -7.26
CA TYR A 67 4.17 -0.27 -6.33
C TYR A 67 5.27 -0.91 -5.48
N SER A 68 5.04 -2.13 -4.96
CA SER A 68 6.05 -2.86 -4.17
C SER A 68 7.29 -3.16 -5.00
N SER A 69 7.12 -3.59 -6.26
CA SER A 69 8.22 -3.82 -7.20
C SER A 69 9.01 -2.53 -7.46
N ASN A 70 8.32 -1.43 -7.74
CA ASN A 70 8.95 -0.13 -7.93
C ASN A 70 9.71 0.33 -6.68
N LEU A 71 9.15 0.12 -5.49
CA LEU A 71 9.78 0.50 -4.23
C LEU A 71 11.05 -0.31 -3.96
N LEU A 72 11.09 -1.60 -4.33
CA LEU A 72 12.31 -2.41 -4.27
C LEU A 72 13.38 -1.91 -5.24
N ILE A 73 13.00 -1.56 -6.48
CA ILE A 73 13.93 -0.98 -7.46
C ILE A 73 14.51 0.34 -6.93
N LEU A 74 13.66 1.22 -6.38
CA LEU A 74 14.09 2.47 -5.77
C LEU A 74 15.06 2.23 -4.61
N LEU A 75 14.74 1.28 -3.73
CA LEU A 75 15.60 0.95 -2.58
C LEU A 75 16.98 0.46 -3.02
N ILE A 76 17.03 -0.48 -3.97
CA ILE A 76 18.30 -1.06 -4.46
C ILE A 76 19.13 0.01 -5.16
N THR A 77 18.52 0.82 -6.03
CA THR A 77 19.22 1.91 -6.73
C THR A 77 19.76 2.94 -5.74
N LEU A 78 18.98 3.33 -4.73
CA LEU A 78 19.38 4.30 -3.73
C LEU A 78 20.55 3.79 -2.87
N ILE A 79 20.48 2.54 -2.38
CA ILE A 79 21.57 1.90 -1.62
C ILE A 79 22.85 1.86 -2.46
N TYR A 80 22.74 1.49 -3.74
CA TYR A 80 23.90 1.42 -4.63
C TYR A 80 24.53 2.80 -4.85
N VAL A 81 23.72 3.83 -5.12
CA VAL A 81 24.20 5.20 -5.31
C VAL A 81 24.86 5.70 -4.03
N ILE A 82 24.24 5.56 -2.86
CA ILE A 82 24.83 5.94 -1.57
C ILE A 82 26.16 5.21 -1.36
N SER A 83 26.21 3.90 -1.62
CA SER A 83 27.44 3.12 -1.49
C SER A 83 28.54 3.62 -2.42
N HIS A 84 28.21 3.98 -3.66
CA HIS A 84 29.15 4.51 -4.63
C HIS A 84 29.73 5.87 -4.18
N LEU A 85 28.89 6.76 -3.62
CA LEU A 85 29.35 8.04 -3.07
C LEU A 85 30.16 7.88 -1.77
N SER A 86 29.93 6.81 -1.00
CA SER A 86 30.62 6.58 0.28
C SER A 86 32.06 6.09 0.17
N ASN A 87 32.52 5.72 -1.04
CA ASN A 87 33.79 5.06 -1.25
C ASN A 87 34.96 6.02 -0.92
N GLY A 88 35.68 5.73 0.18
CA GLY A 88 36.79 6.57 0.68
C GLY A 88 36.45 7.55 1.79
N SER A 89 35.21 7.57 2.29
CA SER A 89 34.76 8.46 3.37
C SER A 89 34.86 7.80 4.75
N THR A 90 35.26 8.57 5.77
CA THR A 90 35.23 8.16 7.20
C THR A 90 33.81 7.97 7.74
N LEU A 91 32.77 8.33 6.97
CA LEU A 91 31.36 8.24 7.35
C LEU A 91 30.71 6.89 7.06
N LYS A 92 31.49 5.81 6.88
CA LYS A 92 30.99 4.46 6.59
C LYS A 92 29.85 4.00 7.51
N TYR A 93 29.95 4.29 8.81
CA TYR A 93 28.91 3.96 9.79
C TYR A 93 27.60 4.73 9.58
N VAL A 94 27.68 6.01 9.17
CA VAL A 94 26.51 6.83 8.88
C VAL A 94 25.76 6.28 7.66
N TYR A 95 26.47 5.95 6.58
CA TYR A 95 25.83 5.37 5.39
C TYR A 95 25.22 4.00 5.67
N SER A 96 25.89 3.17 6.47
CA SER A 96 25.34 1.88 6.88
C SER A 96 24.06 2.03 7.71
N PHE A 97 24.02 3.01 8.62
CA PHE A 97 22.83 3.32 9.41
C PHE A 97 21.68 3.82 8.54
N VAL A 98 21.95 4.75 7.63
CA VAL A 98 20.95 5.27 6.68
C VAL A 98 20.39 4.16 5.80
N ASN A 99 21.25 3.28 5.27
CA ASN A 99 20.81 2.14 4.47
C ASN A 99 19.92 1.17 5.27
N ALA A 100 20.29 0.86 6.52
CA ALA A 100 19.45 0.03 7.38
C ALA A 100 18.08 0.67 7.64
N PHE A 101 18.05 1.97 7.92
CA PHE A 101 16.82 2.72 8.12
C PHE A 101 15.92 2.73 6.88
N LEU A 102 16.51 2.93 5.69
CA LEU A 102 15.80 2.87 4.41
C LEU A 102 15.15 1.50 4.17
N VAL A 103 15.87 0.41 4.47
CA VAL A 103 15.34 -0.96 4.36
C VAL A 103 14.15 -1.18 5.29
N VAL A 104 14.23 -0.72 6.55
CA VAL A 104 13.13 -0.85 7.52
C VAL A 104 11.89 -0.08 7.06
N ILE A 105 12.04 1.17 6.62
CA ILE A 105 10.93 1.97 6.10
C ILE A 105 10.30 1.32 4.87
N ALA A 106 11.13 0.83 3.94
CA ALA A 106 10.65 0.16 2.74
C ALA A 106 9.82 -1.09 3.09
N LEU A 107 10.30 -1.90 4.02
CA LEU A 107 9.63 -3.13 4.44
C LEU A 107 8.30 -2.83 5.14
N LEU A 108 8.27 -1.86 6.05
CA LEU A 108 7.02 -1.39 6.66
C LEU A 108 6.03 -0.87 5.62
N SER A 109 6.50 -0.11 4.63
CA SER A 109 5.64 0.42 3.56
C SER A 109 5.01 -0.70 2.74
N ILE A 110 5.79 -1.73 2.38
CA ILE A 110 5.30 -2.91 1.67
C ILE A 110 4.25 -3.65 2.51
N ILE A 111 4.52 -3.89 3.80
CA ILE A 111 3.53 -4.55 4.69
C ILE A 111 2.21 -3.77 4.73
N ASN A 112 2.26 -2.44 4.89
CA ASN A 112 1.06 -1.60 4.89
C ASN A 112 0.26 -1.74 3.59
N LEU A 113 0.94 -1.70 2.45
CA LEU A 113 0.31 -1.82 1.14
C LEU A 113 -0.38 -3.17 0.96
N TRP A 114 0.26 -4.26 1.39
CA TRP A 114 -0.30 -5.60 1.27
C TRP A 114 -1.45 -5.85 2.24
N LEU A 115 -1.39 -5.32 3.46
CA LEU A 115 -2.52 -5.36 4.39
C LEU A 115 -3.73 -4.59 3.84
N ASN A 116 -3.48 -3.43 3.22
CA ASN A 116 -4.53 -2.67 2.55
C ASN A 116 -5.09 -3.42 1.33
N ALA A 117 -4.25 -4.00 0.48
CA ALA A 117 -4.67 -4.75 -0.70
C ALA A 117 -5.50 -5.99 -0.32
N PHE A 118 -5.05 -6.73 0.70
CA PHE A 118 -5.80 -7.85 1.28
C PHE A 118 -7.16 -7.39 1.82
N PHE A 119 -7.19 -6.25 2.50
CA PHE A 119 -8.43 -5.68 3.00
C PHE A 119 -9.38 -5.31 1.85
N ILE A 120 -8.89 -4.66 0.80
CA ILE A 120 -9.73 -4.17 -0.30
C ILE A 120 -10.27 -5.29 -1.17
N GLU A 121 -9.43 -6.25 -1.57
CA GLU A 121 -9.83 -7.27 -2.54
C GLU A 121 -10.69 -8.38 -1.94
N ASN A 122 -10.47 -8.74 -0.68
CA ASN A 122 -11.29 -9.76 -0.01
C ASN A 122 -12.60 -9.17 0.54
N LYS A 123 -13.28 -8.33 -0.22
CA LYS A 123 -14.59 -7.79 0.14
C LYS A 123 -15.69 -8.53 -0.61
N MET A 124 -16.89 -8.56 -0.05
CA MET A 124 -18.05 -9.07 -0.77
C MET A 124 -18.34 -8.19 -1.98
N GLU A 125 -18.52 -8.82 -3.15
CA GLU A 125 -18.85 -8.11 -4.39
C GLU A 125 -20.11 -7.25 -4.21
N GLY A 126 -20.10 -6.05 -4.81
CA GLY A 126 -21.19 -5.09 -4.68
C GLY A 126 -21.27 -4.35 -3.34
N THR A 127 -20.37 -4.61 -2.37
CA THR A 127 -20.30 -3.85 -1.12
C THR A 127 -19.27 -2.71 -1.18
N PRO A 128 -19.57 -1.54 -0.60
CA PRO A 128 -18.61 -0.46 -0.46
C PRO A 128 -17.63 -0.71 0.70
N ILE A 129 -16.46 -0.08 0.62
CA ILE A 129 -15.58 0.09 1.78
C ILE A 129 -15.99 1.40 2.44
N ILE A 130 -16.33 1.37 3.72
CA ILE A 130 -16.84 2.53 4.46
C ILE A 130 -15.72 3.08 5.32
N GLN A 131 -15.34 4.34 5.09
CA GLN A 131 -14.43 5.07 5.95
C GLN A 131 -15.23 5.92 6.93
N VAL A 132 -15.00 5.73 8.23
CA VAL A 132 -15.72 6.48 9.28
C VAL A 132 -14.73 7.22 10.16
N ALA A 133 -15.00 8.50 10.37
CA ALA A 133 -14.36 9.32 11.38
C ALA A 133 -15.29 9.40 12.60
N LEU A 134 -14.86 8.81 13.71
CA LEU A 134 -15.62 8.77 14.96
C LEU A 134 -15.19 9.93 15.86
N ILE A 135 -16.15 10.55 16.55
CA ILE A 135 -15.88 11.62 17.53
C ILE A 135 -15.04 11.05 18.68
N ASN A 136 -15.47 9.89 19.19
CA ASN A 136 -14.80 9.10 20.21
C ASN A 136 -14.17 7.86 19.58
N LYS A 137 -12.94 7.53 20.00
CA LYS A 137 -12.27 6.30 19.55
C LYS A 137 -13.06 5.08 20.02
N PRO A 138 -13.25 4.05 19.19
CA PRO A 138 -13.89 2.81 19.63
C PRO A 138 -12.90 1.95 20.43
N ASP A 139 -13.39 1.10 21.32
CA ASP A 139 -12.52 0.35 22.25
C ASP A 139 -11.54 -0.60 21.54
N TYR A 140 -11.91 -1.09 20.36
CA TYR A 140 -11.11 -1.99 19.54
C TYR A 140 -10.13 -1.28 18.59
N CYS A 141 -10.16 0.06 18.47
CA CYS A 141 -9.25 0.80 17.61
C CYS A 141 -8.71 2.06 18.28
N LYS A 142 -7.38 2.20 18.30
CA LYS A 142 -6.71 3.37 18.88
C LYS A 142 -6.87 4.64 18.01
N SER A 143 -7.35 4.51 16.78
CA SER A 143 -7.59 5.60 15.84
C SER A 143 -9.07 6.01 15.82
N LYS A 144 -9.32 7.30 15.58
CA LYS A 144 -10.67 7.83 15.30
C LYS A 144 -11.15 7.51 13.88
N TYR A 145 -10.23 7.20 12.98
CA TYR A 145 -10.52 6.83 11.61
C TYR A 145 -10.46 5.32 11.50
N VAL A 146 -11.56 4.69 11.07
CA VAL A 146 -11.65 3.24 10.90
C VAL A 146 -12.26 2.95 9.53
N PHE A 147 -11.70 1.97 8.84
CA PHE A 147 -12.25 1.45 7.59
C PHE A 147 -13.03 0.19 7.88
N TYR A 148 -14.20 0.02 7.28
CA TYR A 148 -15.01 -1.18 7.40
C TYR A 148 -15.31 -1.76 6.03
N LYS A 149 -15.43 -3.08 5.99
CA LYS A 149 -15.91 -3.82 4.83
C LYS A 149 -16.79 -4.98 5.27
N VAL A 150 -17.61 -5.44 4.35
CA VAL A 150 -18.27 -6.74 4.44
C VAL A 150 -17.37 -7.77 3.79
N ASN A 151 -17.06 -8.82 4.54
CA ASN A 151 -16.22 -9.92 4.08
C ASN A 151 -17.07 -10.97 3.31
N LEU A 152 -16.41 -11.90 2.62
CA LEU A 152 -17.07 -12.93 1.81
C LEU A 152 -18.00 -13.84 2.62
N ASP A 153 -17.68 -14.03 3.90
CA ASP A 153 -18.49 -14.77 4.86
C ASP A 153 -19.69 -13.99 5.40
N SER A 154 -19.95 -12.77 4.90
CA SER A 154 -20.93 -11.78 5.41
C SER A 154 -20.63 -11.23 6.81
N SER A 155 -19.46 -11.54 7.40
CA SER A 155 -18.99 -10.86 8.61
C SER A 155 -18.48 -9.45 8.28
N ILE A 156 -18.43 -8.59 9.29
CA ILE A 156 -17.87 -7.24 9.14
C ILE A 156 -16.43 -7.26 9.61
N MET A 157 -15.55 -6.81 8.74
CA MET A 157 -14.15 -6.59 9.05
C MET A 157 -13.86 -5.11 9.17
N TYR A 158 -12.96 -4.77 10.08
CA TYR A 158 -12.42 -3.42 10.20
C TYR A 158 -10.92 -3.41 9.96
N LEU A 159 -10.43 -2.31 9.42
CA LEU A 159 -9.03 -1.95 9.35
C LEU A 159 -8.85 -0.68 10.17
N CYS A 160 -8.06 -0.80 11.24
CA CYS A 160 -7.71 0.27 12.14
C CYS A 160 -6.31 0.77 11.78
N PRO A 161 -6.18 1.99 11.22
CA PRO A 161 -4.90 2.63 11.03
C PRO A 161 -4.19 2.82 12.36
N ASN A 162 -2.89 2.61 12.37
CA ASN A 162 -2.05 2.99 13.50
C ASN A 162 -1.80 4.50 13.45
N TYR A 163 -1.81 5.16 14.61
CA TYR A 163 -1.51 6.59 14.75
C TYR A 163 -0.17 6.98 14.09
N TYR A 164 0.83 6.10 14.15
CA TYR A 164 2.14 6.31 13.54
C TYR A 164 2.23 5.87 12.08
N GLY A 165 1.14 5.36 11.49
CA GLY A 165 1.14 4.86 10.11
C GLY A 165 2.02 3.62 9.88
N LEU A 166 2.44 2.93 10.94
CA LEU A 166 3.45 1.87 10.86
C LEU A 166 2.89 0.54 10.35
N ILE A 167 1.86 -0.01 10.99
CA ILE A 167 1.17 -1.25 10.59
C ILE A 167 -0.29 -1.14 11.05
N PRO A 168 -1.30 -1.22 10.17
CA PRO A 168 -2.70 -1.24 10.56
C PRO A 168 -3.05 -2.59 11.21
N SER A 169 -4.02 -2.59 12.10
CA SER A 169 -4.61 -3.83 12.60
C SER A 169 -5.90 -4.14 11.87
N VAL A 170 -6.08 -5.41 11.48
CA VAL A 170 -7.31 -5.90 10.85
C VAL A 170 -8.00 -6.83 11.83
N GLY A 171 -9.32 -6.71 11.98
CA GLY A 171 -10.11 -7.55 12.87
C GLY A 171 -11.55 -7.72 12.39
N HIS A 172 -12.29 -8.56 13.12
CA HIS A 172 -13.70 -8.86 12.85
C HIS A 172 -14.60 -8.27 13.94
N LEU A 173 -15.79 -7.85 13.54
CA LEU A 173 -16.87 -7.44 14.44
C LEU A 173 -17.98 -8.49 14.38
N ALA A 174 -18.37 -8.99 15.54
CA ALA A 174 -19.49 -9.93 15.68
C ALA A 174 -20.84 -9.25 15.43
N VAL A 175 -20.94 -7.94 15.67
CA VAL A 175 -22.17 -7.16 15.48
C VAL A 175 -21.91 -6.03 14.49
N SER A 176 -22.80 -5.91 13.50
CA SER A 176 -22.78 -4.82 12.53
C SER A 176 -23.13 -3.49 13.19
N PRO A 177 -22.28 -2.45 13.10
CA PRO A 177 -22.69 -1.10 13.44
C PRO A 177 -23.84 -0.63 12.53
N ASP A 178 -24.82 0.06 13.12
CA ASP A 178 -26.06 0.47 12.42
C ASP A 178 -25.82 1.29 11.15
N PHE A 179 -24.73 2.09 11.12
CA PHE A 179 -24.37 2.89 9.95
C PHE A 179 -23.92 2.03 8.75
N ILE A 180 -23.33 0.85 8.98
CA ILE A 180 -22.96 -0.09 7.91
C ILE A 180 -24.22 -0.73 7.33
N ALA A 181 -25.13 -1.15 8.21
CA ALA A 181 -26.42 -1.73 7.81
C ALA A 181 -27.28 -0.75 6.99
N ALA A 182 -27.19 0.56 7.26
CA ALA A 182 -27.92 1.60 6.56
C ALA A 182 -27.35 1.91 5.15
N GLN A 183 -26.04 1.72 4.94
CA GLN A 183 -25.37 2.02 3.66
C GLN A 183 -25.33 0.83 2.69
N LEU A 184 -25.81 -0.34 3.12
CA LEU A 184 -25.81 -1.57 2.33
C LEU A 184 -26.94 -1.58 1.28
N PRO A 185 -26.66 -2.00 0.03
CA PRO A 185 -27.68 -2.21 -0.99
C PRO A 185 -28.76 -3.21 -0.54
N LEU A 186 -30.02 -2.95 -0.92
CA LEU A 186 -31.18 -3.80 -0.58
C LEU A 186 -31.03 -5.27 -1.01
N SER A 187 -30.37 -5.52 -2.14
CA SER A 187 -30.07 -6.87 -2.65
C SER A 187 -29.15 -7.65 -1.71
N ILE A 188 -28.10 -6.99 -1.20
CA ILE A 188 -27.10 -7.59 -0.32
C ILE A 188 -27.69 -7.80 1.08
N LYS A 189 -28.49 -6.84 1.56
CA LYS A 189 -29.23 -6.99 2.83
C LYS A 189 -30.11 -8.23 2.83
N LYS A 190 -30.82 -8.50 1.73
CA LYS A 190 -31.61 -9.74 1.57
C LYS A 190 -30.73 -10.99 1.57
N GLN A 191 -29.58 -10.97 0.90
CA GLN A 191 -28.66 -12.11 0.88
C GLN A 191 -28.07 -12.43 2.26
N MET A 192 -27.64 -11.42 3.03
CA MET A 192 -27.16 -11.63 4.40
C MET A 192 -28.23 -12.19 5.32
N LEU A 193 -29.48 -11.69 5.22
CA LEU A 193 -30.60 -12.21 6.00
C LEU A 193 -30.95 -13.67 5.65
N ILE A 194 -30.84 -14.06 4.38
CA ILE A 194 -31.06 -15.45 3.96
C ILE A 194 -29.97 -16.37 4.49
N LYS A 195 -28.71 -15.90 4.52
CA LYS A 195 -27.58 -16.69 5.02
C LYS A 195 -27.64 -16.90 6.53
N HIS A 196 -27.95 -15.84 7.30
CA HIS A 196 -28.19 -15.93 8.74
C HIS A 196 -29.41 -16.78 9.15
N LYS A 197 -30.36 -17.02 8.23
CA LYS A 197 -31.52 -17.89 8.49
C LYS A 197 -31.26 -19.37 8.20
N LYS A 198 -30.12 -19.68 7.56
CA LYS A 198 -29.70 -21.05 7.21
C LYS A 198 -28.67 -21.63 8.19
N GLU A 199 -28.05 -20.78 9.00
CA GLU A 199 -27.25 -21.16 10.19
C GLU A 199 -28.14 -21.15 11.43
#